data_AF-A0A8C4GNS9-F1
#
_entry.id   AF-A0A8C4GNS9-F1
#
_cell.length_a   1.000
_cell.length_b   1.000
_cell.length_c   1.000
_cell.angle_alpha   90.00
_cell.angle_beta   90.00
_cell.angle_gamma   90.00
#
_symmetry.space_group_name_H-M   'P 1'
#
loop_
_entity.id
_entity.type
_entity.pdbx_description
1 polymer ?
#
loop_
_entity_poly.entity_id
_entity_poly.type
_entity_poly.pdbx_seq_one_letter_code
_entity_poly.pdbx_strand_id
1 'polypeptide(L)'
;TKRPGVSSLLTRSLLLSLLQKCLRFNPDATVWKAKQQVLCSLTESLRDVLNYGLFQPATDGHDAKFLEEERLLREYPQSFEKGVPYLEFRYKTRVYKQTNLDEKQLAKLHTKASLKKFMDYIQTSAVDKMVKFIDKGLDPNYQDSDTGETPLSLAVQCEPGGGEPIRVLVEGGAHIDFRAKDGLTPVHKAVRGHRHTALLVLLSHGASPDYKDRRGLTPLYHTVLTGGDTSCCETLLFHRAKLGIRDENGWDETHQACQNGNSQHLEHLLFYGADSSSQNASGNTALHICALYNKESCARILLYRGANKDTKNNSGQTPFQVAVMSGHFELGEIIKNHRDTDVGKQLRSSFHGPLVFKIGVVNPPPHLVLLPPRPAPASTAGQTAGQRRRLYSAVPGRVFVATRSHSAQGEREISFNKGDRVKVLSVGEGGYWEGTVRGRTGWFPSDCVEEVMLRSQDNRSESRGERAKRLFRHYTVGSYDSFDAPSDYIIKEKTVLLQKKDSEGFGFVLRGAKAQTPIEEFTPTPAFPALQYLESVDEGGVAWRAGLRMGDFLIEVNGQNVVKVGHRQVVNMIRQGGNSLMVKVVMVTRNPDMEEGSRKKSNGLSTAPWGACVGLLLW
;
A
#
# COMPACT_ATOMS: atom_id res chain seq x y z
N THR A 1 -9.10 44.20 18.84
CA THR A 1 -9.16 44.81 17.49
C THR A 1 -8.21 44.10 16.53
N LYS A 2 -8.75 43.13 15.78
CA LYS A 2 -8.39 42.73 14.41
C LYS A 2 -9.41 41.65 14.01
N ARG A 3 -10.37 42.04 13.18
CA ARG A 3 -11.41 41.13 12.63
C ARG A 3 -10.73 40.18 11.64
N PRO A 4 -11.03 38.87 11.66
CA PRO A 4 -11.05 38.09 10.45
C PRO A 4 -12.46 38.24 9.84
N GLY A 5 -12.53 38.89 8.69
CA GLY A 5 -13.70 38.85 7.81
C GLY A 5 -13.73 37.54 7.01
N VAL A 6 -14.94 37.25 6.51
CA VAL A 6 -15.33 36.24 5.52
C VAL A 6 -15.77 34.87 6.08
N SER A 7 -17.08 34.63 5.89
CA SER A 7 -17.87 33.39 6.04
C SER A 7 -17.73 32.60 7.34
N SER A 8 -18.29 33.11 8.43
CA SER A 8 -18.60 32.27 9.59
C SER A 8 -20.02 31.73 9.54
N LEU A 9 -20.15 30.41 9.61
CA LEU A 9 -21.42 29.76 9.84
C LEU A 9 -21.66 29.66 11.34
N LEU A 10 -22.77 30.25 11.79
CA LEU A 10 -23.30 30.02 13.12
C LEU A 10 -23.97 28.65 13.05
N THR A 11 -23.47 27.65 13.77
CA THR A 11 -24.05 26.31 13.77
C THR A 11 -24.47 25.98 15.19
N ARG A 12 -25.73 25.58 15.34
CA ARG A 12 -26.24 25.01 16.57
C ARG A 12 -25.75 23.57 16.61
N SER A 13 -24.82 23.25 17.51
CA SER A 13 -24.31 21.90 17.69
C SER A 13 -24.41 21.50 19.16
N LEU A 14 -25.44 20.73 19.48
CA LEU A 14 -25.41 19.54 20.34
C LEU A 14 -26.84 19.11 20.69
N LEU A 15 -27.06 17.79 20.71
CA LEU A 15 -28.14 17.16 21.46
C LEU A 15 -27.58 15.89 22.11
N LEU A 16 -27.00 16.03 23.30
CA LEU A 16 -26.86 14.93 24.26
C LEU A 16 -27.95 15.19 25.29
N SER A 17 -29.14 14.61 25.03
CA SER A 17 -30.40 14.52 25.82
C SER A 17 -30.90 15.69 26.70
N LEU A 18 -30.12 16.71 27.10
CA LEU A 18 -30.53 17.82 27.97
C LEU A 18 -29.80 19.16 27.73
N LEU A 19 -28.81 19.24 26.82
CA LEU A 19 -27.98 20.45 26.60
C LEU A 19 -27.95 20.89 25.12
N GLN A 20 -28.31 22.16 24.88
CA GLN A 20 -28.27 22.79 23.55
C GLN A 20 -27.23 23.93 23.55
N LYS A 21 -26.26 23.87 22.63
CA LYS A 21 -25.22 24.91 22.47
C LYS A 21 -25.19 25.49 21.05
N CYS A 22 -24.86 26.78 20.97
CA CYS A 22 -24.59 27.48 19.71
C CYS A 22 -23.08 27.75 19.61
N LEU A 23 -22.42 27.21 18.59
CA LEU A 23 -20.99 27.39 18.36
C LEU A 23 -20.76 28.02 16.99
N ARG A 24 -19.65 28.74 16.85
CA ARG A 24 -19.23 29.33 15.58
C ARG A 24 -18.11 28.48 15.02
N PHE A 25 -18.35 27.81 13.89
CA PHE A 25 -17.32 27.01 13.22
C PHE A 25 -16.69 27.76 12.06
N ASN A 26 -15.42 27.45 11.79
CA ASN A 26 -14.78 27.81 10.54
C ASN A 26 -15.15 26.77 9.47
N PRO A 27 -15.84 27.14 8.37
CA PRO A 27 -16.25 26.21 7.32
C PRO A 27 -15.07 25.58 6.58
N ASP A 28 -13.93 26.28 6.55
CA ASP A 28 -12.68 25.81 5.94
C ASP A 28 -11.81 24.99 6.91
N ALA A 29 -12.29 24.74 8.12
CA ALA A 29 -11.65 23.81 9.03
C ALA A 29 -12.17 22.38 8.80
N THR A 30 -11.34 21.40 9.14
CA THR A 30 -11.75 19.99 9.12
C THR A 30 -12.82 19.72 10.18
N VAL A 31 -13.65 18.72 9.94
CA VAL A 31 -14.64 18.23 10.91
C VAL A 31 -13.97 17.86 12.24
N TRP A 32 -12.74 17.33 12.21
CA TRP A 32 -11.92 17.10 13.40
C TRP A 32 -11.73 18.37 14.25
N LYS A 33 -11.37 19.51 13.63
CA LYS A 33 -11.21 20.77 14.36
C LYS A 33 -12.54 21.25 14.95
N ALA A 34 -13.64 21.09 14.23
CA ALA A 34 -14.98 21.39 14.75
C ALA A 34 -15.33 20.50 15.95
N LYS A 35 -15.05 19.19 15.87
CA LYS A 35 -15.19 18.24 16.98
C LYS A 35 -14.36 18.66 18.20
N GLN A 36 -13.10 19.05 18.02
CA GLN A 36 -12.26 19.54 19.13
C GLN A 36 -12.87 20.79 19.79
N GLN A 37 -13.37 21.75 18.99
CA GLN A 37 -14.05 22.93 19.52
C GLN A 37 -15.32 22.57 20.31
N VAL A 38 -16.10 21.59 19.83
CA VAL A 38 -17.25 21.05 20.56
C VAL A 38 -16.79 20.51 21.91
N LEU A 39 -15.78 19.64 21.92
CA LEU A 39 -15.26 19.01 23.14
C LEU A 39 -14.76 20.04 24.16
N CYS A 40 -14.00 21.06 23.73
CA CYS A 40 -13.55 22.15 24.60
C CYS A 40 -14.70 22.99 25.17
N SER A 41 -15.86 22.98 24.51
CA SER A 41 -17.04 23.72 24.98
C SER A 41 -17.86 22.95 26.01
N LEU A 42 -17.69 21.63 26.15
CA LEU A 42 -18.49 20.81 27.06
C LEU A 42 -18.09 21.08 28.51
N THR A 43 -19.08 21.27 29.38
CA THR A 43 -18.88 21.46 30.83
C THR A 43 -18.80 20.12 31.58
N GLU A 44 -19.40 19.08 31.02
CA GLU A 44 -19.35 17.72 31.57
C GLU A 44 -18.35 16.87 30.80
N SER A 45 -17.64 15.99 31.52
CA SER A 45 -16.72 15.05 30.92
C SER A 45 -17.50 13.88 30.30
N LEU A 46 -17.32 13.69 28.99
CA LEU A 46 -17.82 12.51 28.29
C LEU A 46 -16.86 11.34 28.52
N ARG A 47 -17.40 10.13 28.68
CA ARG A 47 -16.61 8.90 28.61
C ARG A 47 -16.37 8.56 27.13
N ASP A 48 -15.20 8.01 26.81
CA ASP A 48 -14.85 7.58 25.45
C ASP A 48 -15.03 8.67 24.38
N VAL A 49 -14.52 9.86 24.71
CA VAL A 49 -14.67 11.11 23.95
C VAL A 49 -14.34 10.97 22.47
N LEU A 50 -13.34 10.14 22.13
CA LEU A 50 -12.85 9.97 20.77
C LEU A 50 -13.86 9.27 19.85
N ASN A 51 -14.81 8.51 20.40
CA ASN A 51 -15.86 7.82 19.64
C ASN A 51 -17.16 8.62 19.52
N TYR A 52 -17.19 9.87 19.97
CA TYR A 52 -18.24 10.80 19.57
C TYR A 52 -17.92 11.44 18.22
N GLY A 53 -18.95 11.73 17.43
CA GLY A 53 -18.81 12.36 16.12
C GLY A 53 -19.87 13.42 15.89
N LEU A 54 -19.56 14.37 15.01
CA LEU A 54 -20.56 15.26 14.43
C LEU A 54 -21.45 14.43 13.52
N PHE A 55 -22.76 14.53 13.73
CA PHE A 55 -23.78 13.77 13.04
C PHE A 55 -24.73 14.73 12.34
N GLN A 56 -24.95 14.48 11.07
CA GLN A 56 -25.94 15.16 10.27
C GLN A 56 -27.24 14.34 10.29
N PRO A 57 -28.33 14.90 10.85
CA PRO A 57 -29.64 14.26 10.78
C PRO A 57 -30.12 14.11 9.34
N ALA A 58 -31.06 13.19 9.13
CA ALA A 58 -31.72 13.06 7.85
C ALA A 58 -32.44 14.37 7.50
N THR A 59 -32.24 14.83 6.27
CA THR A 59 -32.94 15.99 5.69
C THR A 59 -33.53 15.59 4.35
N ASP A 60 -34.41 16.40 3.79
CA ASP A 60 -35.09 16.08 2.53
C ASP A 60 -34.07 15.68 1.44
N GLY A 61 -34.08 14.39 1.09
CA GLY A 61 -33.20 13.77 0.07
C GLY A 61 -31.82 13.29 0.56
N HIS A 62 -31.48 13.40 1.84
CA HIS A 62 -30.19 12.97 2.39
C HIS A 62 -30.33 12.10 3.63
N ASP A 63 -29.75 10.89 3.58
CA ASP A 63 -29.65 9.98 4.71
C ASP A 63 -28.84 10.60 5.86
N ALA A 64 -29.23 10.26 7.09
CA ALA A 64 -28.48 10.65 8.27
C ALA A 64 -27.10 9.97 8.29
N LYS A 65 -26.06 10.70 8.69
CA LYS A 65 -24.68 10.17 8.69
C LYS A 65 -23.76 10.90 9.66
N PHE A 66 -22.70 10.21 10.08
CA PHE A 66 -21.57 10.86 10.73
C PHE A 66 -20.72 11.58 9.68
N LEU A 67 -20.20 12.75 10.05
CA LEU A 67 -19.26 13.49 9.23
C LEU A 67 -17.86 12.88 9.37
N GLU A 68 -17.17 12.69 8.26
CA GLU A 68 -15.78 12.22 8.22
C GLU A 68 -14.82 13.27 8.78
N GLU A 69 -14.00 12.88 9.77
CA GLU A 69 -13.16 13.80 10.55
C GLU A 69 -12.16 14.62 9.72
N GLU A 70 -11.68 14.07 8.59
CA GLU A 70 -10.64 14.69 7.76
C GLU A 70 -11.19 15.63 6.66
N ARG A 71 -12.50 15.60 6.38
CA ARG A 71 -13.12 16.45 5.36
C ARG A 71 -13.40 17.85 5.91
N LEU A 72 -13.51 18.84 5.03
CA LEU A 72 -13.84 20.21 5.43
C LEU A 72 -15.32 20.31 5.80
N LEU A 73 -15.65 21.14 6.79
CA LEU A 73 -17.04 21.30 7.24
C LEU A 73 -17.96 21.82 6.12
N ARG A 74 -17.45 22.72 5.26
CA ARG A 74 -18.16 23.27 4.10
C ARG A 74 -18.57 22.24 3.04
N GLU A 75 -17.98 21.05 3.04
CA GLU A 75 -18.30 19.99 2.09
C GLU A 75 -19.62 19.29 2.42
N TYR A 76 -20.17 19.52 3.61
CA TYR A 76 -21.44 18.95 4.04
C TYR A 76 -22.58 19.96 3.84
N PRO A 77 -23.72 19.52 3.28
CA PRO A 77 -24.90 20.38 3.17
C PRO A 77 -25.37 20.77 4.57
N GLN A 78 -25.97 21.94 4.71
CA GLN A 78 -26.44 22.42 6.00
C GLN A 78 -27.90 22.03 6.19
N SER A 79 -28.15 21.21 7.21
CA SER A 79 -29.46 21.07 7.84
C SER A 79 -29.77 22.32 8.62
N PHE A 80 -30.97 22.89 8.50
CA PHE A 80 -31.37 24.06 9.29
C PHE A 80 -32.45 23.68 10.29
N GLU A 81 -32.29 24.12 11.52
CA GLU A 81 -33.34 24.08 12.54
C GLU A 81 -33.52 25.51 13.09
N LYS A 82 -34.74 26.05 13.00
CA LYS A 82 -35.07 27.42 13.43
C LYS A 82 -34.15 28.50 12.83
N GLY A 83 -33.80 28.35 11.54
CA GLY A 83 -32.99 29.32 10.79
C GLY A 83 -31.49 29.26 11.06
N VAL A 84 -31.00 28.27 11.83
CA VAL A 84 -29.58 28.08 12.10
C VAL A 84 -29.14 26.69 11.63
N PRO A 85 -27.98 26.55 10.96
CA PRO A 85 -27.36 25.27 10.68
C PRO A 85 -27.32 24.37 11.93
N TYR A 86 -27.72 23.12 11.80
CA TYR A 86 -27.92 22.18 12.89
C TYR A 86 -27.13 20.90 12.68
N LEU A 87 -26.33 20.52 13.68
CA LEU A 87 -25.64 19.24 13.75
C LEU A 87 -25.82 18.64 15.14
N GLU A 88 -25.81 17.31 15.21
CA GLU A 88 -25.83 16.59 16.46
C GLU A 88 -24.42 16.11 16.82
N PHE A 89 -24.16 15.87 18.10
CA PHE A 89 -22.91 15.27 18.56
C PHE A 89 -23.26 13.98 19.29
N ARG A 90 -23.06 12.86 18.61
CA ARG A 90 -23.56 11.55 19.04
C ARG A 90 -22.41 10.58 19.23
N TYR A 91 -22.61 9.62 20.12
CA TYR A 91 -21.73 8.45 20.17
C TYR A 91 -21.89 7.66 18.87
N LYS A 92 -20.79 7.19 18.30
CA LYS A 92 -20.77 6.47 17.02
C LYS A 92 -21.37 5.08 17.17
N THR A 93 -22.69 5.00 17.03
CA THR A 93 -23.44 3.75 16.89
C THR A 93 -23.69 3.44 15.42
N ARG A 94 -24.05 2.20 15.12
CA ARG A 94 -24.50 1.79 13.77
C ARG A 94 -25.66 2.68 13.31
N VAL A 95 -25.55 3.17 12.08
CA VAL A 95 -26.63 3.93 11.43
C VAL A 95 -27.49 2.95 10.63
N TYR A 96 -28.71 2.70 11.10
CA TYR A 96 -29.63 1.77 10.46
C TYR A 96 -30.41 2.47 9.34
N LYS A 97 -30.41 1.87 8.14
CA LYS A 97 -31.22 2.35 7.00
C LYS A 97 -32.69 1.92 7.10
N GLN A 98 -32.97 0.82 7.80
CA GLN A 98 -34.32 0.27 7.96
C GLN A 98 -34.88 0.68 9.31
N THR A 99 -36.13 1.16 9.31
CA THR A 99 -36.82 1.63 10.52
C THR A 99 -37.59 0.54 11.27
N ASN A 100 -37.74 -0.66 10.70
CA ASN A 100 -38.60 -1.74 11.23
C ASN A 100 -37.84 -2.74 12.11
N LEU A 101 -36.96 -2.26 12.98
CA LEU A 101 -36.20 -3.12 13.90
C LEU A 101 -36.99 -3.33 15.20
N ASP A 102 -37.14 -4.59 15.62
CA ASP A 102 -37.76 -4.92 16.91
C ASP A 102 -36.79 -4.59 18.05
N GLU A 103 -37.08 -3.54 18.82
CA GLU A 103 -36.28 -3.08 19.95
C GLU A 103 -36.00 -4.19 20.97
N LYS A 104 -36.95 -5.10 21.21
CA LYS A 104 -36.76 -6.22 22.14
C LYS A 104 -35.75 -7.23 21.61
N GLN A 105 -35.73 -7.46 20.30
CA GLN A 105 -34.74 -8.33 19.67
C GLN A 105 -33.37 -7.67 19.67
N LEU A 106 -33.32 -6.37 19.40
CA LEU A 106 -32.08 -5.59 19.43
C LEU A 106 -31.46 -5.60 20.83
N ALA A 107 -32.26 -5.40 21.88
CA ALA A 107 -31.79 -5.45 23.27
C ALA A 107 -31.16 -6.81 23.63
N LYS A 108 -31.70 -7.93 23.12
CA LYS A 108 -31.13 -9.27 23.34
C LYS A 108 -29.75 -9.44 22.70
N LEU A 109 -29.51 -8.82 21.54
CA LEU A 109 -28.22 -8.87 20.84
C LEU A 109 -27.13 -8.08 21.56
N HIS A 110 -27.49 -7.03 22.30
CA HIS A 110 -26.55 -6.13 22.98
C HIS A 110 -26.34 -6.48 24.47
N THR A 111 -26.70 -7.70 24.88
CA THR A 111 -26.32 -8.20 26.21
C THR A 111 -24.81 -8.48 26.29
N LYS A 112 -24.19 -8.31 27.46
CA LYS A 112 -22.74 -8.55 27.65
C LYS A 112 -22.30 -9.93 27.13
N ALA A 113 -23.10 -10.96 27.37
CA ALA A 113 -22.82 -12.32 26.91
C ALA A 113 -22.90 -12.45 25.38
N SER A 114 -23.87 -11.79 24.73
CA SER A 114 -24.02 -11.79 23.27
C SER A 114 -22.86 -11.05 22.58
N LEU A 115 -22.48 -9.87 23.10
CA LEU A 115 -21.35 -9.09 22.60
C LEU A 115 -20.03 -9.87 22.74
N LYS A 116 -19.82 -10.53 23.89
CA LYS A 116 -18.63 -11.37 24.10
C LYS A 116 -18.59 -12.55 23.13
N LYS A 117 -19.73 -13.22 22.93
CA LYS A 117 -19.88 -14.32 21.97
C LYS A 117 -19.59 -13.89 20.53
N PHE A 118 -19.99 -12.67 20.15
CA PHE A 118 -19.68 -12.10 18.85
C PHE A 118 -18.17 -11.86 18.67
N MET A 119 -17.47 -11.37 19.71
CA MET A 119 -16.01 -11.24 19.69
C MET A 119 -15.31 -12.59 19.48
N ASP A 120 -15.80 -13.66 20.12
CA ASP A 120 -15.23 -15.00 19.95
C ASP A 120 -15.43 -15.53 18.52
N TYR A 121 -16.52 -15.16 17.83
CA TYR A 121 -16.71 -15.47 16.41
C TYR A 121 -15.73 -14.74 15.50
N ILE A 122 -15.37 -13.51 15.83
CA ILE A 122 -14.35 -12.75 15.11
C ILE A 122 -12.98 -13.40 15.32
N GLN A 123 -12.64 -13.74 16.57
CA GLN A 123 -11.37 -14.37 16.90
C GLN A 123 -11.17 -15.72 16.21
N THR A 124 -12.26 -16.47 16.03
CA THR A 124 -12.26 -17.77 15.33
C THR A 124 -12.50 -17.67 13.82
N SER A 125 -12.62 -16.45 13.26
CA SER A 125 -12.94 -16.18 11.85
C SER A 125 -14.21 -16.91 11.35
N ALA A 126 -15.23 -17.02 12.21
CA ALA A 126 -16.51 -17.67 11.91
C ALA A 126 -17.45 -16.73 11.14
N VAL A 127 -17.08 -16.36 9.91
CA VAL A 127 -17.72 -15.33 9.07
C VAL A 127 -19.24 -15.54 8.95
N ASP A 128 -19.71 -16.77 8.68
CA ASP A 128 -21.15 -17.04 8.55
C ASP A 128 -21.96 -16.70 9.80
N LYS A 129 -21.35 -16.89 10.99
CA LYS A 129 -21.99 -16.55 12.26
C LYS A 129 -21.96 -15.05 12.49
N MET A 130 -20.90 -14.37 12.06
CA MET A 130 -20.80 -12.92 12.10
C MET A 130 -21.90 -12.27 11.26
N VAL A 131 -22.03 -12.68 9.99
CA VAL A 131 -23.07 -12.20 9.06
C VAL A 131 -24.46 -12.36 9.67
N LYS A 132 -24.77 -13.53 10.24
CA LYS A 132 -26.08 -13.77 10.90
C LYS A 132 -26.36 -12.82 12.07
N PHE A 133 -25.34 -12.39 12.83
CA PHE A 133 -25.52 -11.45 13.93
C PHE A 133 -25.69 -10.01 13.40
N ILE A 134 -24.91 -9.64 12.38
CA ILE A 134 -25.00 -8.34 11.71
C ILE A 134 -26.36 -8.17 11.02
N ASP A 135 -26.86 -9.19 10.32
CA ASP A 135 -28.17 -9.17 9.64
C ASP A 135 -29.33 -9.06 10.61
N LYS A 136 -29.20 -9.62 11.82
CA LYS A 136 -30.18 -9.45 12.92
C LYS A 136 -30.15 -8.05 13.54
N GLY A 137 -29.20 -7.20 13.13
CA GLY A 137 -29.09 -5.83 13.61
C GLY A 137 -28.11 -5.63 14.76
N LEU A 138 -27.14 -6.52 15.00
CA LEU A 138 -26.10 -6.22 15.97
C LEU A 138 -25.31 -4.96 15.56
N ASP A 139 -25.06 -4.06 16.51
CA ASP A 139 -24.14 -2.93 16.34
C ASP A 139 -22.70 -3.38 16.65
N PRO A 140 -21.79 -3.38 15.67
CA PRO A 140 -20.39 -3.75 15.90
C PRO A 140 -19.54 -2.60 16.48
N ASN A 141 -20.12 -1.44 16.83
CA ASN A 141 -19.40 -0.27 17.33
C ASN A 141 -19.38 -0.22 18.87
N TYR A 142 -18.67 -1.17 19.48
CA TYR A 142 -18.50 -1.22 20.93
C TYR A 142 -17.08 -1.63 21.30
N GLN A 143 -16.73 -1.40 22.57
CA GLN A 143 -15.48 -1.87 23.17
C GLN A 143 -15.79 -3.08 24.06
N ASP A 144 -15.05 -4.16 23.87
CA ASP A 144 -15.09 -5.33 24.74
C ASP A 144 -14.65 -4.96 26.17
N SER A 145 -15.36 -5.45 27.18
CA SER A 145 -15.14 -5.00 28.56
C SER A 145 -13.79 -5.42 29.13
N ASP A 146 -13.22 -6.51 28.61
CA ASP A 146 -12.07 -7.18 29.19
C ASP A 146 -10.80 -6.74 28.46
N THR A 147 -10.83 -6.76 27.12
CA THR A 147 -9.69 -6.40 26.27
C THR A 147 -9.66 -4.92 25.89
N GLY A 148 -10.82 -4.24 25.87
CA GLY A 148 -10.95 -2.89 25.32
C GLY A 148 -10.85 -2.82 23.80
N GLU A 149 -10.77 -3.96 23.11
CA GLU A 149 -10.78 -4.04 21.65
C GLU A 149 -12.20 -3.87 21.11
N THR A 150 -12.29 -3.41 19.87
CA THR A 150 -13.53 -3.32 19.12
C THR A 150 -13.65 -4.55 18.22
N PRO A 151 -14.86 -4.94 17.78
CA PRO A 151 -15.01 -5.96 16.75
C PRO A 151 -14.08 -5.77 15.55
N LEU A 152 -13.99 -4.54 15.03
CA LEU A 152 -13.18 -4.23 13.85
C LEU A 152 -11.68 -4.27 14.16
N SER A 153 -11.23 -3.76 15.30
CA SER A 153 -9.82 -3.81 15.69
C SER A 153 -9.35 -5.22 16.05
N LEU A 154 -10.23 -6.07 16.58
CA LEU A 154 -9.94 -7.49 16.81
C LEU A 154 -9.84 -8.25 15.48
N ALA A 155 -10.77 -8.02 14.54
CA ALA A 155 -10.74 -8.62 13.21
C ALA A 155 -9.42 -8.34 12.48
N VAL A 156 -8.89 -7.13 12.61
CA VAL A 156 -7.58 -6.73 12.08
C VAL A 156 -6.43 -7.53 12.71
N GLN A 157 -6.49 -7.86 13.99
CA GLN A 157 -5.40 -8.51 14.71
C GLN A 157 -5.30 -10.02 14.45
N CYS A 158 -6.44 -10.69 14.25
CA CYS A 158 -6.51 -12.15 14.23
C CYS A 158 -6.03 -12.82 12.92
N GLU A 159 -6.03 -12.14 11.77
CA GLU A 159 -5.81 -12.65 10.40
C GLU A 159 -5.69 -14.18 10.20
N PRO A 160 -6.81 -14.85 9.85
CA PRO A 160 -6.85 -15.67 8.63
C PRO A 160 -8.10 -15.40 7.77
N GLY A 161 -7.92 -15.31 6.44
CA GLY A 161 -9.03 -15.22 5.45
C GLY A 161 -9.02 -14.02 4.49
N GLY A 162 -7.89 -13.32 4.29
CA GLY A 162 -7.79 -12.24 3.29
C GLY A 162 -8.61 -10.99 3.61
N GLY A 163 -8.91 -10.75 4.90
CA GLY A 163 -9.66 -9.59 5.36
C GLY A 163 -11.19 -9.73 5.28
N GLU A 164 -11.74 -10.91 4.99
CA GLU A 164 -13.20 -11.11 4.92
C GLU A 164 -13.95 -10.69 6.20
N PRO A 165 -13.48 -10.99 7.43
CA PRO A 165 -14.11 -10.49 8.66
C PRO A 165 -14.18 -8.95 8.72
N ILE A 166 -13.17 -8.26 8.17
CA ILE A 166 -13.11 -6.79 8.11
C ILE A 166 -14.21 -6.28 7.18
N ARG A 167 -14.36 -6.89 5.99
CA ARG A 167 -15.38 -6.53 5.01
C ARG A 167 -16.78 -6.66 5.58
N VAL A 168 -17.09 -7.82 6.16
CA VAL A 168 -18.40 -8.10 6.79
C VAL A 168 -18.72 -7.10 7.89
N LEU A 169 -17.75 -6.73 8.72
CA LEU A 169 -17.98 -5.74 9.78
C LEU A 169 -18.22 -4.34 9.22
N VAL A 170 -17.42 -3.89 8.24
CA VAL A 170 -17.56 -2.56 7.62
C VAL A 170 -18.88 -2.44 6.87
N GLU A 171 -19.22 -3.42 6.02
CA GLU A 171 -20.51 -3.49 5.33
C GLU A 171 -21.68 -3.65 6.31
N GLY A 172 -21.41 -4.28 7.45
CA GLY A 172 -22.31 -4.42 8.61
C GLY A 172 -22.50 -3.15 9.43
N GLY A 173 -21.88 -2.02 9.06
CA GLY A 173 -22.03 -0.73 9.74
C GLY A 173 -21.03 -0.47 10.86
N ALA A 174 -19.89 -1.16 10.88
CA ALA A 174 -18.75 -0.78 11.72
C ALA A 174 -18.11 0.50 11.17
N HIS A 175 -17.96 1.50 12.03
CA HIS A 175 -17.25 2.72 11.71
C HIS A 175 -15.75 2.42 11.65
N ILE A 176 -15.15 2.66 10.48
CA ILE A 176 -13.72 2.39 10.21
C ILE A 176 -12.79 3.19 11.13
N ASP A 177 -13.25 4.33 11.63
CA ASP A 177 -12.51 5.22 12.51
C ASP A 177 -12.89 5.09 14.00
N PHE A 178 -13.68 4.06 14.34
CA PHE A 178 -14.02 3.74 15.72
C PHE A 178 -12.78 3.26 16.47
N ARG A 179 -12.55 3.80 17.66
CA ARG A 179 -11.30 3.60 18.42
C ARG A 179 -11.50 2.60 19.54
N ALA A 180 -10.51 1.72 19.69
CA ALA A 180 -10.37 0.87 20.86
C ALA A 180 -10.04 1.70 22.11
N LYS A 181 -10.10 1.07 23.29
CA LYS A 181 -9.89 1.73 24.59
C LYS A 181 -8.51 2.38 24.73
N ASP A 182 -7.50 1.90 23.99
CA ASP A 182 -6.16 2.49 23.93
C ASP A 182 -6.07 3.74 23.03
N GLY A 183 -7.19 4.14 22.40
CA GLY A 183 -7.32 5.29 21.52
C GLY A 183 -6.93 5.03 20.07
N LEU A 184 -6.66 3.77 19.69
CA LEU A 184 -6.21 3.41 18.35
C LEU A 184 -7.39 3.02 17.45
N THR A 185 -7.34 3.49 16.19
CA THR A 185 -8.25 3.01 15.14
C THR A 185 -7.80 1.64 14.59
N PRO A 186 -8.67 0.91 13.87
CA PRO A 186 -8.30 -0.29 13.14
C PRO A 186 -7.07 -0.12 12.24
N VAL A 187 -6.91 1.03 11.59
CA VAL A 187 -5.73 1.33 10.75
C VAL A 187 -4.44 1.36 11.58
N HIS A 188 -4.46 1.98 12.76
CA HIS A 188 -3.31 1.94 13.68
C HIS A 188 -2.98 0.53 14.13
N LYS A 189 -4.00 -0.29 14.41
CA LYS A 189 -3.82 -1.69 14.82
C LYS A 189 -3.22 -2.53 13.69
N ALA A 190 -3.63 -2.29 12.44
CA ALA A 190 -3.05 -2.94 11.28
C ALA A 190 -1.56 -2.63 11.15
N VAL A 191 -1.19 -1.35 11.29
CA VAL A 191 0.22 -0.92 11.28
C VAL A 191 1.03 -1.55 12.41
N ARG A 192 0.54 -1.44 13.66
CA ARG A 192 1.27 -1.97 14.83
C ARG A 192 1.44 -3.48 14.81
N GLY A 193 0.56 -4.19 14.12
CA GLY A 193 0.63 -5.65 13.95
C GLY A 193 1.29 -6.10 12.65
N HIS A 194 1.87 -5.19 11.85
CA HIS A 194 2.41 -5.47 10.51
C HIS A 194 1.42 -6.21 9.59
N ARG A 195 0.13 -5.89 9.70
CA ARG A 195 -0.96 -6.53 8.94
C ARG A 195 -1.24 -5.77 7.65
N HIS A 196 -0.34 -5.92 6.68
CA HIS A 196 -0.42 -5.18 5.41
C HIS A 196 -1.71 -5.49 4.61
N THR A 197 -2.17 -6.74 4.58
CA THR A 197 -3.44 -7.13 3.93
C THR A 197 -4.65 -6.45 4.58
N ALA A 198 -4.74 -6.46 5.91
CA ALA A 198 -5.80 -5.77 6.65
C ALA A 198 -5.77 -4.24 6.38
N LEU A 199 -4.59 -3.64 6.31
CA LEU A 199 -4.42 -2.23 5.95
C LEU A 199 -4.98 -1.93 4.56
N LEU A 200 -4.64 -2.74 3.55
CA LEU A 200 -5.17 -2.58 2.19
C LEU A 200 -6.70 -2.67 2.15
N VAL A 201 -7.28 -3.64 2.87
CA VAL A 201 -8.74 -3.79 2.95
C VAL A 201 -9.36 -2.55 3.58
N LEU A 202 -8.86 -2.07 4.72
CA LEU A 202 -9.36 -0.85 5.36
C LEU A 202 -9.29 0.37 4.43
N LEU A 203 -8.14 0.60 3.78
CA LEU A 203 -7.95 1.73 2.85
C LEU A 203 -8.88 1.61 1.63
N SER A 204 -9.08 0.40 1.11
CA SER A 204 -10.01 0.15 -0.02
C SER A 204 -11.48 0.46 0.33
N HIS A 205 -11.86 0.36 1.61
CA HIS A 205 -13.16 0.75 2.13
C HIS A 205 -13.26 2.23 2.56
N GLY A 206 -12.26 3.05 2.21
CA GLY A 206 -12.28 4.50 2.48
C GLY A 206 -11.71 4.91 3.84
N ALA A 207 -10.95 4.04 4.51
CA ALA A 207 -10.20 4.46 5.69
C ALA A 207 -9.25 5.61 5.35
N SER A 208 -9.25 6.66 6.17
CA SER A 208 -8.25 7.72 6.05
C SER A 208 -6.90 7.23 6.59
N PRO A 209 -5.78 7.50 5.88
CA PRO A 209 -4.44 7.25 6.41
C PRO A 209 -4.04 8.23 7.53
N ASP A 210 -4.82 9.31 7.73
CA ASP A 210 -4.49 10.42 8.64
C ASP A 210 -5.28 10.39 9.96
N TYR A 211 -5.96 9.28 10.27
CA TYR A 211 -6.67 9.17 11.55
C TYR A 211 -5.74 9.45 12.71
N LYS A 212 -6.25 10.13 13.74
CA LYS A 212 -5.45 10.48 14.92
C LYS A 212 -5.79 9.59 16.10
N ASP A 213 -4.78 9.08 16.78
CA ASP A 213 -4.94 8.46 18.09
C ASP A 213 -5.18 9.51 19.19
N ARG A 214 -5.25 9.07 20.45
CA ARG A 214 -5.41 9.95 21.62
C ARG A 214 -4.27 10.97 21.83
N ARG A 215 -3.08 10.71 21.27
CA ARG A 215 -1.91 11.59 21.30
C ARG A 215 -1.84 12.50 20.07
N GLY A 216 -2.80 12.39 19.16
CA GLY A 216 -2.80 13.15 17.91
C GLY A 216 -1.89 12.57 16.83
N LEU A 217 -1.34 11.36 17.04
CA LEU A 217 -0.41 10.69 16.12
C LEU A 217 -1.17 9.90 15.07
N THR A 218 -0.59 9.79 13.87
CA THR A 218 -1.17 9.09 12.72
C THR A 218 -0.67 7.64 12.61
N PRO A 219 -1.36 6.77 11.86
CA PRO A 219 -0.84 5.44 11.53
C PRO A 219 0.56 5.47 10.95
N LEU A 220 0.89 6.47 10.13
CA LEU A 220 2.24 6.64 9.57
C LEU A 220 3.28 6.83 10.67
N TYR A 221 3.01 7.67 11.68
CA TYR A 221 3.90 7.83 12.84
C TYR A 221 4.07 6.50 13.60
N HIS A 222 3.03 5.67 13.68
CA HIS A 222 3.14 4.36 14.33
C HIS A 222 4.04 3.37 13.57
N THR A 223 4.22 3.52 12.25
CA THR A 223 5.16 2.66 11.47
C THR A 223 6.58 2.78 11.99
N VAL A 224 7.04 4.01 12.28
CA VAL A 224 8.39 4.28 12.77
C VAL A 224 8.56 4.01 14.27
N LEU A 225 7.46 3.95 15.03
CA LEU A 225 7.47 3.50 16.42
C LEU A 225 7.69 2.00 16.54
N THR A 226 7.05 1.20 15.68
CA THR A 226 7.20 -0.26 15.70
C THR A 226 8.42 -0.75 14.92
N GLY A 227 8.83 -0.04 13.86
CA GLY A 227 9.91 -0.47 12.97
C GLY A 227 9.53 -1.70 12.14
N GLY A 228 10.50 -2.48 11.69
CA GLY A 228 10.26 -3.73 10.94
C GLY A 228 9.97 -3.53 9.46
N ASP A 229 9.02 -4.29 8.92
CA ASP A 229 8.63 -4.29 7.51
C ASP A 229 8.05 -2.93 7.07
N THR A 230 8.50 -2.43 5.91
CA THR A 230 8.10 -1.11 5.39
C THR A 230 6.82 -1.14 4.58
N SER A 231 6.22 -2.31 4.28
CA SER A 231 5.04 -2.40 3.42
C SER A 231 3.88 -1.51 3.88
N CYS A 232 3.62 -1.45 5.20
CA CYS A 232 2.59 -0.57 5.75
C CYS A 232 2.95 0.92 5.61
N CYS A 233 4.23 1.27 5.82
CA CYS A 233 4.74 2.63 5.67
C CYS A 233 4.61 3.11 4.22
N GLU A 234 5.11 2.32 3.27
CA GLU A 234 5.03 2.63 1.84
C GLU A 234 3.59 2.77 1.37
N THR A 235 2.70 1.87 1.81
CA THR A 235 1.28 1.92 1.43
C THR A 235 0.59 3.19 1.94
N LEU A 236 0.83 3.57 3.19
CA LEU A 236 0.27 4.80 3.74
C LEU A 236 0.75 6.03 2.98
N LEU A 237 2.05 6.08 2.66
CA LEU A 237 2.66 7.16 1.89
C LEU A 237 2.12 7.21 0.44
N PHE A 238 1.95 6.05 -0.19
CA PHE A 238 1.32 5.93 -1.50
C PHE A 238 -0.12 6.46 -1.50
N HIS A 239 -0.86 6.20 -0.42
CA HIS A 239 -2.19 6.77 -0.17
C HIS A 239 -2.18 8.21 0.36
N ARG A 240 -1.07 8.94 0.21
CA ARG A 240 -0.90 10.36 0.57
C ARG A 240 -1.11 10.67 2.06
N ALA A 241 -0.67 9.77 2.94
CA ALA A 241 -0.56 10.08 4.36
C ALA A 241 0.22 11.38 4.59
N LYS A 242 -0.28 12.24 5.47
CA LYS A 242 0.37 13.50 5.84
C LYS A 242 1.66 13.21 6.60
N LEU A 243 2.73 13.89 6.17
CA LEU A 243 4.05 13.89 6.79
C LEU A 243 4.21 15.07 7.76
N GLY A 244 5.15 14.95 8.69
CA GLY A 244 5.51 16.04 9.60
C GLY A 244 4.54 16.17 10.77
N ILE A 245 3.83 15.11 11.12
CA ILE A 245 2.96 15.11 12.30
C ILE A 245 3.84 15.01 13.54
N ARG A 246 3.65 15.94 14.47
CA ARG A 246 4.51 16.11 15.64
C ARG A 246 3.87 15.57 16.90
N ASP A 247 4.67 14.87 17.71
CA ASP A 247 4.31 14.48 19.07
C ASP A 247 4.47 15.65 20.06
N GLU A 248 4.24 15.36 21.35
CA GLU A 248 4.32 16.34 22.44
C GLU A 248 5.71 16.98 22.60
N ASN A 249 6.78 16.30 22.14
CA ASN A 249 8.14 16.81 22.17
C ASN A 249 8.52 17.54 20.87
N GLY A 250 7.56 17.69 19.94
CA GLY A 250 7.79 18.25 18.62
C GLY A 250 8.49 17.29 17.66
N TRP A 251 8.57 16.00 17.97
CA TRP A 251 9.20 15.00 17.10
C TRP A 251 8.25 14.59 16.00
N ASP A 252 8.75 14.53 14.77
CA ASP A 252 8.02 13.96 13.63
C ASP A 252 8.51 12.55 13.30
N GLU A 253 7.97 11.98 12.21
CA GLU A 253 8.28 10.62 11.78
C GLU A 253 9.78 10.43 11.46
N THR A 254 10.46 11.47 10.96
CA THR A 254 11.90 11.40 10.64
C THR A 254 12.74 11.35 11.90
N HIS A 255 12.40 12.12 12.93
CA HIS A 255 13.08 12.08 14.23
C HIS A 255 12.93 10.69 14.85
N GLN A 256 11.71 10.15 14.88
CA GLN A 256 11.43 8.85 15.47
C GLN A 256 12.13 7.71 14.70
N ALA A 257 12.14 7.75 13.37
CA ALA A 257 12.88 6.79 12.55
C ALA A 257 14.38 6.84 12.85
N CYS A 258 14.94 8.04 13.02
CA CYS A 258 16.34 8.26 13.33
C CYS A 258 16.73 7.86 14.76
N GLN A 259 15.83 7.92 15.74
CA GLN A 259 16.10 7.41 17.08
C GLN A 259 16.09 5.88 17.10
N ASN A 260 15.15 5.26 16.41
CA ASN A 260 15.00 3.81 16.38
C ASN A 260 15.98 3.11 15.42
N GLY A 261 16.59 3.86 14.49
CA GLY A 261 17.49 3.31 13.47
C GLY A 261 16.74 2.67 12.29
N ASN A 262 15.48 3.06 12.08
CA ASN A 262 14.61 2.56 11.01
C ASN A 262 14.98 3.19 9.67
N SER A 263 16.18 2.89 9.17
CA SER A 263 16.76 3.49 7.96
C SER A 263 15.90 3.33 6.70
N GLN A 264 15.28 2.17 6.50
CA GLN A 264 14.37 1.94 5.36
C GLN A 264 13.10 2.79 5.47
N HIS A 265 12.52 2.91 6.67
CA HIS A 265 11.36 3.80 6.88
C HIS A 265 11.75 5.26 6.60
N LEU A 266 12.90 5.70 7.11
CA LEU A 266 13.43 7.04 6.85
C LEU A 266 13.62 7.29 5.35
N GLU A 267 14.11 6.31 4.60
CA GLU A 267 14.28 6.42 3.16
C GLU A 267 12.95 6.65 2.43
N HIS A 268 11.91 5.88 2.77
CA HIS A 268 10.57 6.08 2.23
C HIS A 268 10.02 7.47 2.62
N LEU A 269 10.11 7.87 3.88
CA LEU A 269 9.65 9.18 4.34
C LEU A 269 10.29 10.32 3.52
N LEU A 270 11.62 10.29 3.37
CA LEU A 270 12.36 11.29 2.59
C LEU A 270 12.04 11.21 1.09
N PHE A 271 11.79 10.02 0.55
CA PHE A 271 11.39 9.84 -0.85
C PHE A 271 10.02 10.47 -1.13
N TYR A 272 9.06 10.34 -0.20
CA TYR A 272 7.73 10.94 -0.29
C TYR A 272 7.68 12.41 0.17
N GLY A 273 8.83 13.04 0.46
CA GLY A 273 8.94 14.48 0.69
C GLY A 273 8.94 14.91 2.14
N ALA A 274 9.32 14.04 3.09
CA ALA A 274 9.55 14.46 4.47
C ALA A 274 10.68 15.49 4.55
N ASP A 275 10.48 16.50 5.39
CA ASP A 275 11.43 17.61 5.54
C ASP A 275 12.61 17.20 6.44
N SER A 276 13.79 17.04 5.85
CA SER A 276 15.04 16.74 6.58
C SER A 276 15.53 17.90 7.45
N SER A 277 15.01 19.12 7.26
CA SER A 277 15.35 20.31 8.05
C SER A 277 14.41 20.55 9.24
N SER A 278 13.36 19.73 9.37
CA SER A 278 12.42 19.81 10.49
C SER A 278 13.15 19.70 11.83
N GLN A 279 12.84 20.62 12.74
CA GLN A 279 13.41 20.69 14.09
C GLN A 279 12.37 20.37 15.16
N ASN A 280 12.72 19.55 16.14
CA ASN A 280 11.89 19.29 17.31
C ASN A 280 11.90 20.47 18.32
N ALA A 281 11.26 20.31 19.49
CA ALA A 281 11.18 21.38 20.50
C ALA A 281 12.55 21.86 21.02
N SER A 282 13.58 21.02 20.94
CA SER A 282 14.96 21.36 21.33
C SER A 282 15.79 21.94 20.17
N GLY A 283 15.20 22.16 19.00
CA GLY A 283 15.92 22.60 17.81
C GLY A 283 16.72 21.49 17.13
N ASN A 284 16.62 20.24 17.59
CA ASN A 284 17.35 19.13 16.99
C ASN A 284 16.65 18.72 15.69
N THR A 285 17.42 18.58 14.61
CA THR A 285 16.98 17.94 13.36
C THR A 285 17.14 16.42 13.44
N ALA A 286 16.58 15.69 12.48
CA ALA A 286 16.79 14.24 12.35
C ALA A 286 18.28 13.84 12.38
N LEU A 287 19.18 14.65 11.79
CA LEU A 287 20.62 14.39 11.79
C LEU A 287 21.25 14.55 13.19
N HIS A 288 20.76 15.50 14.01
CA HIS A 288 21.15 15.59 15.41
C HIS A 288 20.72 14.34 16.19
N ILE A 289 19.53 13.81 15.90
CA ILE A 289 19.02 12.58 16.52
C ILE A 289 19.91 11.38 16.14
N CYS A 290 20.32 11.25 14.87
CA CYS A 290 21.27 10.22 14.47
C CYS A 290 22.59 10.32 15.23
N ALA A 291 23.13 11.54 15.37
CA ALA A 291 24.36 11.83 16.11
C ALA A 291 24.24 11.44 17.60
N LEU A 292 23.10 11.76 18.22
CA LEU A 292 22.85 11.45 19.63
C LEU A 292 22.68 9.96 19.92
N TYR A 293 22.08 9.19 19.00
CA TYR A 293 21.76 7.76 19.21
C TYR A 293 22.63 6.79 18.40
N ASN A 294 23.73 7.28 17.83
CA ASN A 294 24.67 6.53 16.99
C ASN A 294 24.01 5.76 15.83
N LYS A 295 23.12 6.43 15.07
CA LYS A 295 22.43 5.80 13.93
C LYS A 295 23.10 6.15 12.60
N GLU A 296 24.22 5.48 12.35
CA GLU A 296 25.06 5.71 11.18
C GLU A 296 24.31 5.58 9.84
N SER A 297 23.56 4.50 9.63
CA SER A 297 22.82 4.29 8.38
C SER A 297 21.82 5.41 8.09
N CYS A 298 21.10 5.87 9.11
CA CYS A 298 20.16 6.98 8.98
C CYS A 298 20.89 8.31 8.68
N ALA A 299 22.03 8.57 9.34
CA ALA A 299 22.84 9.75 9.08
C ALA A 299 23.36 9.78 7.64
N ARG A 300 23.85 8.65 7.13
CA ARG A 300 24.32 8.54 5.73
C ARG A 300 23.19 8.82 4.74
N ILE A 301 21.99 8.29 4.97
CA ILE A 301 20.81 8.58 4.15
C ILE A 301 20.48 10.07 4.16
N LEU A 302 20.42 10.68 5.34
CA LEU A 302 20.12 12.12 5.48
C LEU A 302 21.15 12.99 4.76
N LEU A 303 22.44 12.73 4.97
CA LEU A 303 23.54 13.43 4.31
C LEU A 303 23.46 13.28 2.79
N TYR A 304 23.29 12.05 2.30
CA TYR A 304 23.11 11.78 0.87
C TYR A 304 21.88 12.48 0.28
N ARG A 305 20.82 12.67 1.05
CA ARG A 305 19.61 13.41 0.65
C ARG A 305 19.73 14.93 0.83
N GLY A 306 20.90 15.44 1.23
CA GLY A 306 21.18 16.87 1.32
C GLY A 306 20.80 17.52 2.65
N ALA A 307 20.71 16.75 3.75
CA ALA A 307 20.46 17.32 5.06
C ALA A 307 21.61 18.25 5.50
N ASN A 308 21.26 19.44 5.97
CA ASN A 308 22.25 20.44 6.38
C ASN A 308 22.93 20.04 7.70
N LYS A 309 24.21 19.63 7.60
CA LYS A 309 25.07 19.23 8.72
C LYS A 309 25.58 20.38 9.60
N ASP A 310 25.36 21.63 9.21
CA ASP A 310 25.79 22.82 9.94
C ASP A 310 24.64 23.49 10.73
N THR A 311 23.42 22.93 10.63
CA THR A 311 22.26 23.41 11.39
C THR A 311 22.55 23.33 12.88
N LYS A 312 22.23 24.39 13.63
CA LYS A 312 22.40 24.42 15.08
C LYS A 312 21.07 24.19 15.80
N ASN A 313 21.12 23.38 16.86
CA ASN A 313 19.99 23.24 17.79
C ASN A 313 19.88 24.45 18.75
N ASN A 314 18.91 24.44 19.66
CA ASN A 314 18.67 25.55 20.60
C ASN A 314 19.82 25.77 21.59
N SER A 315 20.69 24.78 21.76
CA SER A 315 21.93 24.87 22.55
C SER A 315 23.13 25.37 21.73
N GLY A 316 22.92 25.76 20.46
CA GLY A 316 23.97 26.22 19.56
C GLY A 316 24.88 25.11 19.02
N GLN A 317 24.50 23.84 19.18
CA GLN A 317 25.31 22.68 18.79
C GLN A 317 24.91 22.20 17.39
N THR A 318 25.90 21.81 16.59
CA THR A 318 25.73 21.11 15.31
C THR A 318 25.59 19.58 15.53
N PRO A 319 25.08 18.82 14.55
CA PRO A 319 25.06 17.36 14.63
C PRO A 319 26.43 16.75 14.88
N PHE A 320 27.50 17.29 14.28
CA PHE A 320 28.88 16.86 14.54
C PHE A 320 29.26 17.04 16.02
N GLN A 321 28.98 18.21 16.60
CA GLN A 321 29.29 18.49 18.00
C GLN A 321 28.49 17.56 18.93
N VAL A 322 27.21 17.31 18.62
CA VAL A 322 26.40 16.34 19.37
C VAL A 322 27.03 14.94 19.31
N ALA A 323 27.47 14.47 18.13
CA ALA A 323 28.11 13.17 18.00
C ALA A 323 29.37 13.05 18.87
N VAL A 324 30.23 14.09 18.88
CA VAL A 324 31.45 14.13 19.71
C VAL A 324 31.11 14.16 21.20
N MET A 325 30.13 14.96 21.62
CA MET A 325 29.71 15.04 23.02
C MET A 325 29.07 13.74 23.53
N SER A 326 28.43 12.98 22.64
CA SER A 326 27.87 11.66 22.94
C SER A 326 28.88 10.52 22.82
N GLY A 327 30.13 10.78 22.41
CA GLY A 327 31.18 9.77 22.26
C GLY A 327 31.10 8.95 20.97
N HIS A 328 30.29 9.36 19.99
CA HIS A 328 30.11 8.68 18.70
C HIS A 328 31.08 9.25 17.65
N PHE A 329 32.38 9.00 17.85
CA PHE A 329 33.44 9.62 17.05
C PHE A 329 33.41 9.21 15.57
N GLU A 330 33.20 7.92 15.24
CA GLU A 330 33.15 7.49 13.83
C GLU A 330 32.01 8.18 13.08
N LEU A 331 30.84 8.31 13.73
CA LEU A 331 29.71 9.02 13.17
C LEU A 331 29.99 10.53 13.02
N GLY A 332 30.67 11.12 13.99
CA GLY A 332 31.16 12.49 13.90
C GLY A 332 32.06 12.69 12.69
N GLU A 333 33.00 11.78 12.43
CA GLU A 333 33.87 11.84 11.25
C GLU A 333 33.08 11.75 9.95
N ILE A 334 32.09 10.85 9.87
CA ILE A 334 31.21 10.73 8.70
C ILE A 334 30.48 12.05 8.42
N ILE A 335 29.90 12.67 9.45
CA ILE A 335 29.18 13.94 9.32
C ILE A 335 30.15 15.06 8.89
N LYS A 336 31.30 15.16 9.55
CA LYS A 336 32.29 16.21 9.27
C LYS A 336 32.82 16.12 7.84
N ASN A 337 33.18 14.91 7.40
CA ASN A 337 33.88 14.67 6.14
C ASN A 337 32.94 14.56 4.93
N HIS A 338 31.62 14.47 5.12
CA HIS A 338 30.66 14.45 4.00
C HIS A 338 30.72 15.75 3.20
N ARG A 339 30.93 15.69 1.88
CA ARG A 339 31.03 16.87 1.03
C ARG A 339 29.68 17.19 0.41
N ASP A 340 29.41 18.48 0.18
CA ASP A 340 28.16 18.92 -0.46
C ASP A 340 28.03 18.39 -1.91
N THR A 341 29.15 18.00 -2.53
CA THR A 341 29.19 17.34 -3.84
C THR A 341 28.69 15.91 -3.82
N ASP A 342 28.63 15.27 -2.66
CA ASP A 342 28.27 13.86 -2.49
C ASP A 342 26.76 13.68 -2.27
N VAL A 343 26.00 14.77 -2.34
CA VAL A 343 24.54 14.79 -2.27
C VAL A 343 23.96 14.19 -3.56
N GLY A 344 23.14 13.16 -3.42
CA GLY A 344 22.45 12.53 -4.54
C GLY A 344 21.53 13.51 -5.25
N LYS A 345 21.46 13.46 -6.59
CA LYS A 345 20.48 14.25 -7.36
C LYS A 345 19.09 13.87 -6.87
N GLN A 346 18.37 14.85 -6.31
CA GLN A 346 16.99 14.66 -5.90
C GLN A 346 16.16 14.33 -7.14
N LEU A 347 15.79 13.05 -7.29
CA LEU A 347 14.72 12.65 -8.18
C LEU A 347 13.45 13.29 -7.61
N ARG A 348 13.16 14.53 -8.01
CA ARG A 348 11.84 15.12 -7.84
C ARG A 348 10.91 14.24 -8.65
N SER A 349 10.29 13.27 -7.99
CA SER A 349 9.21 12.54 -8.62
C SER A 349 8.08 13.56 -8.81
N SER A 350 7.70 13.77 -10.06
CA SER A 350 6.57 14.63 -10.44
C SER A 350 5.22 13.99 -10.04
N PHE A 351 5.12 13.32 -8.89
CA PHE A 351 3.86 12.83 -8.34
C PHE A 351 3.03 13.94 -7.67
N HIS A 352 3.19 15.19 -8.13
CA HIS A 352 2.33 16.33 -7.81
C HIS A 352 1.27 16.55 -8.90
N GLY A 353 0.55 15.47 -9.26
CA GLY A 353 -0.65 15.51 -10.10
C GLY A 353 -1.80 14.79 -9.39
N PRO A 354 -3.07 15.23 -9.54
CA PRO A 354 -4.19 14.57 -8.89
C PRO A 354 -4.45 13.22 -9.56
N LEU A 355 -4.01 12.12 -8.94
CA LEU A 355 -4.61 10.82 -9.22
C LEU A 355 -5.90 10.74 -8.40
N VAL A 356 -6.94 11.40 -8.92
CA VAL A 356 -8.31 11.03 -8.59
C VAL A 356 -8.54 9.67 -9.20
N PHE A 357 -8.28 8.61 -8.43
CA PHE A 357 -8.90 7.33 -8.75
C PHE A 357 -10.39 7.50 -8.46
N LYS A 358 -11.17 7.75 -9.52
CA LYS A 358 -12.59 7.37 -9.56
C LYS A 358 -12.64 5.85 -9.47
N ILE A 359 -12.55 5.31 -8.25
CA ILE A 359 -13.20 4.05 -7.94
C ILE A 359 -14.68 4.34 -8.10
N GLY A 360 -15.37 3.58 -8.94
CA GLY A 360 -16.78 3.73 -9.22
C GLY A 360 -17.60 3.62 -7.94
N VAL A 361 -17.83 4.76 -7.29
CA VAL A 361 -19.03 5.00 -6.52
C VAL A 361 -20.15 4.91 -7.55
N VAL A 362 -21.01 3.91 -7.40
CA VAL A 362 -22.35 3.98 -7.97
C VAL A 362 -22.99 5.19 -7.30
N ASN A 363 -22.94 6.35 -7.96
CA ASN A 363 -23.83 7.45 -7.62
C ASN A 363 -25.26 6.95 -7.85
N PRO A 364 -26.19 7.12 -6.91
CA PRO A 364 -27.60 7.01 -7.24
C PRO A 364 -27.96 8.12 -8.24
N PRO A 365 -28.89 7.88 -9.18
CA PRO A 365 -29.20 8.84 -10.22
C PRO A 365 -29.89 10.10 -9.64
N PRO A 366 -29.70 11.29 -10.23
CA PRO A 366 -30.50 12.47 -9.90
C PRO A 366 -31.87 12.32 -10.56
N HIS A 367 -32.94 12.15 -9.77
CA HIS A 367 -34.30 12.18 -10.29
C HIS A 367 -34.82 13.62 -10.38
N LEU A 368 -34.94 14.10 -11.62
CA LEU A 368 -35.86 15.14 -12.03
C LEU A 368 -37.32 14.69 -11.84
N VAL A 369 -38.16 15.68 -11.60
CA VAL A 369 -39.53 15.63 -11.07
C VAL A 369 -40.60 15.28 -12.15
N LEU A 370 -41.48 14.32 -11.79
CA LEU A 370 -42.92 14.07 -12.08
C LEU A 370 -43.51 14.07 -13.51
N LEU A 371 -44.23 12.99 -13.86
CA LEU A 371 -45.71 12.88 -13.98
C LEU A 371 -46.19 11.41 -14.27
N PRO A 372 -47.45 11.01 -13.95
CA PRO A 372 -47.91 9.61 -13.76
C PRO A 372 -48.60 8.96 -15.01
N PRO A 373 -49.01 7.66 -14.96
CA PRO A 373 -48.97 6.72 -16.10
C PRO A 373 -50.33 6.26 -16.68
N ARG A 374 -50.33 5.61 -17.87
CA ARG A 374 -51.35 4.62 -18.31
C ARG A 374 -50.91 3.82 -19.57
N PRO A 375 -51.57 2.70 -19.94
CA PRO A 375 -51.11 1.33 -19.68
C PRO A 375 -50.69 0.51 -20.93
N ALA A 376 -50.14 -0.68 -20.67
CA ALA A 376 -49.59 -1.67 -21.61
C ALA A 376 -50.61 -2.24 -22.64
N PRO A 377 -50.10 -3.01 -23.63
CA PRO A 377 -50.36 -4.45 -23.55
C PRO A 377 -49.14 -5.36 -23.79
N ALA A 378 -49.37 -6.63 -23.48
CA ALA A 378 -48.43 -7.69 -23.17
C ALA A 378 -47.82 -8.44 -24.37
N SER A 379 -46.68 -9.08 -24.15
CA SER A 379 -46.40 -10.43 -24.67
C SER A 379 -45.31 -11.14 -23.87
N THR A 380 -45.64 -12.37 -23.51
CA THR A 380 -44.96 -13.37 -22.66
C THR A 380 -43.78 -14.05 -23.37
N ALA A 381 -42.69 -14.31 -22.64
CA ALA A 381 -41.95 -15.60 -22.64
C ALA A 381 -40.73 -15.52 -21.71
N GLY A 382 -40.67 -16.41 -20.73
CA GLY A 382 -39.55 -16.53 -19.80
C GLY A 382 -38.34 -17.21 -20.43
N GLN A 383 -37.15 -16.85 -19.96
CA GLN A 383 -35.98 -17.71 -19.91
C GLN A 383 -34.97 -17.17 -18.90
N THR A 384 -34.60 -18.05 -17.98
CA THR A 384 -33.51 -17.94 -17.00
C THR A 384 -32.16 -17.76 -17.71
N ALA A 385 -31.38 -16.72 -17.38
CA ALA A 385 -29.96 -16.69 -17.73
C ALA A 385 -29.13 -15.80 -16.78
N GLY A 386 -27.99 -16.36 -16.38
CA GLY A 386 -27.05 -15.89 -15.36
C GLY A 386 -26.59 -14.44 -15.41
N GLN A 387 -26.28 -13.93 -14.22
CA GLN A 387 -25.53 -12.71 -13.95
C GLN A 387 -24.36 -12.55 -14.92
N ARG A 388 -24.49 -11.58 -15.84
CA ARG A 388 -23.37 -11.07 -16.63
C ARG A 388 -22.42 -10.31 -15.70
N ARG A 389 -21.33 -10.94 -15.31
CA ARG A 389 -20.16 -10.26 -14.74
C ARG A 389 -19.45 -9.49 -15.85
N ARG A 390 -19.61 -8.16 -15.87
CA ARG A 390 -18.73 -7.17 -16.53
C ARG A 390 -18.48 -6.13 -15.42
N LEU A 391 -17.29 -5.63 -15.10
CA LEU A 391 -16.03 -5.44 -15.81
C LEU A 391 -14.85 -6.00 -14.97
N TYR A 392 -13.63 -5.96 -15.52
CA TYR A 392 -12.31 -6.21 -14.92
C TYR A 392 -11.54 -7.50 -15.30
N SER A 393 -12.04 -8.38 -16.18
CA SER A 393 -11.23 -9.56 -16.58
C SER A 393 -10.35 -9.36 -17.82
N ALA A 394 -10.44 -8.22 -18.51
CA ALA A 394 -9.63 -7.98 -19.71
C ALA A 394 -8.22 -7.53 -19.38
N VAL A 395 -7.28 -8.46 -19.59
CA VAL A 395 -5.84 -8.21 -19.53
C VAL A 395 -5.33 -8.08 -20.98
N PRO A 396 -4.55 -7.04 -21.32
CA PRO A 396 -3.76 -6.99 -22.54
C PRO A 396 -3.10 -8.34 -22.86
N GLY A 397 -3.24 -8.82 -24.09
CA GLY A 397 -2.73 -10.09 -24.58
C GLY A 397 -3.73 -11.25 -24.59
N ARG A 398 -4.88 -11.15 -23.89
CA ARG A 398 -5.90 -12.21 -23.88
C ARG A 398 -6.74 -12.23 -25.16
N VAL A 399 -7.16 -13.43 -25.55
CA VAL A 399 -8.02 -13.66 -26.72
C VAL A 399 -9.45 -13.89 -26.26
N PHE A 400 -10.35 -13.04 -26.72
CA PHE A 400 -11.78 -13.09 -26.46
C PHE A 400 -12.51 -13.57 -27.71
N VAL A 401 -13.77 -14.00 -27.57
CA VAL A 401 -14.63 -14.31 -28.71
C VAL A 401 -15.69 -13.23 -28.86
N ALA A 402 -15.86 -12.74 -30.09
CA ALA A 402 -16.89 -11.78 -30.43
C ALA A 402 -18.29 -12.41 -30.24
N THR A 403 -19.07 -11.86 -29.30
CA THR A 403 -20.45 -12.29 -29.02
C THR A 403 -21.45 -11.72 -30.02
N ARG A 404 -21.07 -10.65 -30.74
CA ARG A 404 -21.82 -10.03 -31.84
C ARG A 404 -20.87 -9.39 -32.86
N SER A 405 -21.32 -9.24 -34.10
CA SER A 405 -20.54 -8.55 -35.14
C SER A 405 -20.46 -7.05 -34.86
N HIS A 406 -19.33 -6.43 -35.20
CA HIS A 406 -19.09 -5.01 -35.10
C HIS A 406 -18.50 -4.49 -36.43
N SER A 407 -18.96 -3.32 -36.86
CA SER A 407 -18.46 -2.62 -38.04
C SER A 407 -17.82 -1.31 -37.60
N ALA A 408 -16.59 -1.08 -38.01
CA ALA A 408 -15.82 0.13 -37.71
C ALA A 408 -16.56 1.38 -38.19
N GLN A 409 -16.71 2.36 -37.29
CA GLN A 409 -17.37 3.65 -37.56
C GLN A 409 -16.38 4.81 -37.72
N GLY A 410 -15.07 4.58 -37.52
CA GLY A 410 -14.01 5.58 -37.68
C GLY A 410 -12.66 4.99 -38.11
N GLU A 411 -11.70 5.86 -38.47
CA GLU A 411 -10.40 5.48 -39.06
C GLU A 411 -9.51 4.59 -38.19
N ARG A 412 -9.79 4.49 -36.89
CA ARG A 412 -9.02 3.65 -35.97
C ARG A 412 -9.80 2.46 -35.41
N GLU A 413 -11.03 2.21 -35.87
CA GLU A 413 -11.83 1.08 -35.40
C GLU A 413 -11.67 -0.17 -36.28
N ILE A 414 -11.90 -1.35 -35.71
CA ILE A 414 -11.83 -2.63 -36.42
C ILE A 414 -13.19 -3.31 -36.56
N SER A 415 -13.47 -3.85 -37.75
CA SER A 415 -14.66 -4.67 -37.99
C SER A 415 -14.36 -6.15 -37.77
N PHE A 416 -15.29 -6.87 -37.12
CA PHE A 416 -15.23 -8.32 -36.93
C PHE A 416 -16.63 -8.93 -36.82
N ASN A 417 -16.75 -10.23 -37.10
CA ASN A 417 -18.01 -10.95 -37.06
C ASN A 417 -18.20 -11.71 -35.74
N LYS A 418 -19.46 -11.98 -35.37
CA LYS A 418 -19.78 -12.88 -34.25
C LYS A 418 -19.04 -14.22 -34.42
N GLY A 419 -18.32 -14.63 -33.38
CA GLY A 419 -17.49 -15.83 -33.36
C GLY A 419 -16.00 -15.59 -33.67
N ASP A 420 -15.63 -14.40 -34.15
CA ASP A 420 -14.22 -14.08 -34.39
C ASP A 420 -13.43 -14.00 -33.09
N ARG A 421 -12.17 -14.45 -33.15
CA ARG A 421 -11.22 -14.36 -32.04
C ARG A 421 -10.55 -13.00 -32.05
N VAL A 422 -10.72 -12.25 -30.97
CA VAL A 422 -10.21 -10.90 -30.80
C VAL A 422 -9.11 -10.90 -29.75
N LYS A 423 -7.86 -10.65 -30.17
CA LYS A 423 -6.74 -10.50 -29.22
C LYS A 423 -6.72 -9.06 -28.73
N VAL A 424 -7.01 -8.84 -27.44
CA VAL A 424 -6.95 -7.49 -26.84
C VAL A 424 -5.49 -7.08 -26.70
N LEU A 425 -5.12 -5.90 -27.16
CA LEU A 425 -3.79 -5.31 -27.05
C LEU A 425 -3.73 -4.25 -25.96
N SER A 426 -4.76 -3.42 -25.84
CA SER A 426 -4.85 -2.38 -24.81
C SER A 426 -6.32 -2.13 -24.43
N VAL A 427 -6.53 -1.65 -23.22
CA VAL A 427 -7.86 -1.27 -22.71
C VAL A 427 -7.90 0.26 -22.69
N GLY A 428 -8.75 0.84 -23.54
CA GLY A 428 -8.92 2.29 -23.64
C GLY A 428 -10.03 2.81 -22.73
N GLU A 429 -10.18 4.13 -22.71
CA GLU A 429 -11.23 4.81 -21.96
C GLU A 429 -12.60 4.67 -22.66
N GLY A 430 -13.69 4.83 -21.92
CA GLY A 430 -15.05 4.85 -22.49
C GLY A 430 -15.61 3.49 -22.94
N GLY A 431 -14.98 2.38 -22.56
CA GLY A 431 -15.47 1.03 -22.89
C GLY A 431 -15.04 0.52 -24.26
N TYR A 432 -14.07 1.17 -24.90
CA TYR A 432 -13.40 0.70 -26.13
C TYR A 432 -12.08 0.02 -25.80
N TRP A 433 -11.82 -1.12 -26.43
CA TRP A 433 -10.57 -1.86 -26.35
C TRP A 433 -9.87 -1.82 -27.69
N GLU A 434 -8.54 -1.80 -27.66
CA GLU A 434 -7.74 -2.01 -28.86
C GLU A 434 -7.43 -3.49 -28.97
N GLY A 435 -7.52 -4.04 -30.16
CA GLY A 435 -7.15 -5.44 -30.38
C GLY A 435 -6.87 -5.75 -31.82
N THR A 436 -6.46 -6.99 -32.05
CA THR A 436 -6.16 -7.51 -33.37
C THR A 436 -7.12 -8.63 -33.73
N VAL A 437 -7.76 -8.50 -34.89
CA VAL A 437 -8.58 -9.53 -35.52
C VAL A 437 -8.08 -9.77 -36.93
N ARG A 438 -7.71 -11.01 -37.25
CA ARG A 438 -7.23 -11.41 -38.59
C ARG A 438 -6.10 -10.50 -39.14
N GLY A 439 -5.19 -10.08 -38.27
CA GLY A 439 -4.02 -9.25 -38.64
C GLY A 439 -4.29 -7.74 -38.77
N ARG A 440 -5.52 -7.27 -38.54
CA ARG A 440 -5.84 -5.83 -38.49
C ARG A 440 -6.02 -5.38 -37.04
N THR A 441 -5.38 -4.27 -36.69
CA THR A 441 -5.38 -3.70 -35.35
C THR A 441 -6.19 -2.42 -35.30
N GLY A 442 -6.96 -2.26 -34.23
CA GLY A 442 -7.67 -1.02 -33.91
C GLY A 442 -8.71 -1.23 -32.82
N TRP A 443 -9.51 -0.19 -32.63
CA TRP A 443 -10.44 -0.04 -31.52
C TRP A 443 -11.79 -0.71 -31.77
N PHE A 444 -12.40 -1.23 -30.71
CA PHE A 444 -13.73 -1.80 -30.76
C PHE A 444 -14.41 -1.75 -29.38
N PRO A 445 -15.75 -1.78 -29.32
CA PRO A 445 -16.46 -1.79 -28.05
C PRO A 445 -16.23 -3.10 -27.26
N SER A 446 -15.77 -2.97 -26.03
CA SER A 446 -15.51 -4.08 -25.09
C SER A 446 -16.71 -5.01 -24.87
N ASP A 447 -17.90 -4.46 -25.02
CA ASP A 447 -19.16 -5.14 -24.78
C ASP A 447 -19.54 -6.12 -25.92
N CYS A 448 -18.77 -6.10 -27.02
CA CYS A 448 -18.90 -7.00 -28.17
C CYS A 448 -18.16 -8.33 -28.00
N VAL A 449 -17.33 -8.51 -26.96
CA VAL A 449 -16.50 -9.72 -26.77
C VAL A 449 -16.72 -10.35 -25.38
N GLU A 450 -16.51 -11.67 -25.26
CA GLU A 450 -16.62 -12.42 -23.99
C GLU A 450 -15.46 -13.42 -23.85
N GLU A 451 -15.06 -13.67 -22.61
CA GLU A 451 -13.92 -14.53 -22.26
C GLU A 451 -14.30 -16.00 -22.39
N VAL A 452 -13.56 -16.75 -23.21
CA VAL A 452 -13.79 -18.19 -23.37
C VAL A 452 -13.17 -18.94 -22.20
N MET A 453 -13.99 -19.45 -21.29
CA MET A 453 -13.54 -20.46 -20.33
C MET A 453 -13.43 -21.83 -21.02
N LEU A 454 -12.20 -22.33 -21.18
CA LEU A 454 -11.97 -23.72 -21.57
C LEU A 454 -12.45 -24.65 -20.44
N ARG A 455 -13.56 -25.36 -20.67
CA ARG A 455 -13.95 -26.51 -19.85
C ARG A 455 -12.98 -27.66 -20.14
N SER A 456 -12.18 -28.04 -19.14
CA SER A 456 -11.46 -29.32 -19.16
C SER A 456 -12.37 -30.39 -18.56
N GLN A 457 -12.91 -31.25 -19.42
CA GLN A 457 -13.12 -32.65 -19.06
C GLN A 457 -11.75 -33.30 -19.01
N ASP A 458 -11.28 -33.67 -17.82
CA ASP A 458 -10.65 -34.97 -17.60
C ASP A 458 -10.49 -35.27 -16.11
N ASN A 459 -11.01 -36.42 -15.72
CA ASN A 459 -10.91 -37.01 -14.39
C ASN A 459 -9.46 -37.46 -14.14
N ARG A 460 -8.73 -36.77 -13.26
CA ARG A 460 -7.64 -37.40 -12.50
C ARG A 460 -7.49 -36.72 -11.14
N SER A 461 -7.49 -37.53 -10.10
CA SER A 461 -7.36 -37.11 -8.70
C SER A 461 -6.03 -36.41 -8.45
N GLU A 462 -6.04 -35.09 -8.28
CA GLU A 462 -4.87 -34.29 -7.87
C GLU A 462 -4.47 -34.62 -6.43
N SER A 463 -3.17 -34.87 -6.21
CA SER A 463 -2.62 -35.13 -4.87
C SER A 463 -2.29 -33.83 -4.14
N ARG A 464 -2.22 -33.90 -2.80
CA ARG A 464 -1.97 -32.77 -1.89
C ARG A 464 -0.67 -31.99 -2.22
N GLY A 465 0.25 -32.57 -2.98
CA GLY A 465 1.49 -31.93 -3.46
C GLY A 465 1.32 -31.03 -4.70
N GLU A 466 0.32 -31.24 -5.55
CA GLU A 466 0.13 -30.41 -6.77
C GLU A 466 -0.54 -29.06 -6.46
N ARG A 467 -1.35 -29.01 -5.39
CA ARG A 467 -1.95 -27.76 -4.90
C ARG A 467 -0.91 -26.79 -4.33
N ALA A 468 0.19 -27.30 -3.77
CA ALA A 468 1.32 -26.50 -3.29
C ALA A 468 2.17 -25.93 -4.45
N LYS A 469 2.36 -26.71 -5.53
CA LYS A 469 3.10 -26.28 -6.73
C LYS A 469 2.41 -25.16 -7.50
N ARG A 470 1.07 -25.10 -7.50
CA ARG A 470 0.30 -24.03 -8.17
C ARG A 470 0.32 -22.71 -7.38
N LEU A 471 0.45 -22.78 -6.06
CA LEU A 471 0.51 -21.61 -5.17
C LEU A 471 1.88 -20.90 -5.21
N PHE A 472 2.98 -21.65 -5.32
CA PHE A 472 4.32 -21.06 -5.43
C PHE A 472 4.58 -20.39 -6.78
N ARG A 473 4.00 -20.93 -7.86
CA ARG A 473 4.19 -20.40 -9.21
C ARG A 473 3.51 -19.04 -9.44
N HIS A 474 2.56 -18.66 -8.59
CA HIS A 474 1.83 -17.38 -8.67
C HIS A 474 2.46 -16.24 -7.86
N TYR A 475 3.40 -16.53 -6.96
CA TYR A 475 3.98 -15.53 -6.05
C TYR A 475 5.41 -15.10 -6.39
N THR A 476 6.18 -15.92 -7.11
CA THR A 476 7.61 -15.62 -7.39
C THR A 476 7.88 -15.13 -8.81
N VAL A 477 6.92 -15.26 -9.74
CA VAL A 477 7.09 -14.80 -11.12
C VAL A 477 5.80 -14.10 -11.52
N GLY A 478 5.82 -12.76 -11.56
CA GLY A 478 4.78 -12.02 -12.25
C GLY A 478 4.61 -12.58 -13.67
N SER A 479 3.38 -12.63 -14.18
CA SER A 479 3.10 -13.09 -15.55
C SER A 479 3.84 -12.23 -16.58
N TYR A 480 5.08 -12.60 -16.87
CA TYR A 480 5.89 -12.18 -18.00
C TYR A 480 6.71 -13.37 -18.43
N ASP A 481 6.03 -14.41 -18.92
CA ASP A 481 6.58 -15.35 -19.86
C ASP A 481 5.39 -15.98 -20.60
N SER A 482 5.03 -15.35 -21.71
CA SER A 482 4.23 -16.01 -22.74
C SER A 482 5.19 -16.94 -23.45
N PHE A 483 4.99 -18.25 -23.36
CA PHE A 483 5.90 -19.28 -23.91
C PHE A 483 6.06 -19.27 -25.45
N ASP A 484 5.60 -18.22 -26.15
CA ASP A 484 5.72 -18.03 -27.60
C ASP A 484 6.33 -16.67 -28.00
N ALA A 485 6.96 -15.93 -27.06
CA ALA A 485 7.70 -14.72 -27.39
C ALA A 485 9.20 -15.01 -27.62
N PRO A 486 9.81 -14.56 -28.73
CA PRO A 486 11.26 -14.70 -28.91
C PRO A 486 11.99 -13.91 -27.81
N SER A 487 12.98 -14.52 -27.19
CA SER A 487 13.64 -14.00 -25.99
C SER A 487 14.49 -12.75 -26.28
N ASP A 488 14.12 -11.59 -25.71
CA ASP A 488 14.86 -10.32 -25.81
C ASP A 488 16.14 -10.26 -24.93
N TYR A 489 16.59 -11.41 -24.41
CA TYR A 489 17.75 -11.53 -23.52
C TYR A 489 18.98 -12.04 -24.28
N ILE A 490 20.06 -11.26 -24.21
CA ILE A 490 21.40 -11.66 -24.64
C ILE A 490 22.09 -12.31 -23.43
N ILE A 491 22.25 -13.63 -23.53
CA ILE A 491 22.93 -14.46 -22.53
C ILE A 491 24.35 -14.72 -23.03
N LYS A 492 25.36 -14.24 -22.31
CA LYS A 492 26.77 -14.48 -22.62
C LYS A 492 27.39 -15.35 -21.55
N GLU A 493 27.83 -16.54 -21.94
CA GLU A 493 28.53 -17.47 -21.06
C GLU A 493 30.05 -17.24 -21.08
N LYS A 494 30.70 -17.35 -19.92
CA LYS A 494 32.15 -17.26 -19.80
C LYS A 494 32.67 -18.26 -18.76
N THR A 495 33.71 -19.00 -19.13
CA THR A 495 34.47 -19.84 -18.19
C THR A 495 35.83 -19.21 -17.94
N VAL A 496 36.21 -19.03 -16.67
CA VAL A 496 37.47 -18.41 -16.28
C VAL A 496 38.18 -19.21 -15.21
N LEU A 497 39.52 -19.21 -15.28
CA LEU A 497 40.38 -19.71 -14.21
C LEU A 497 40.91 -18.51 -13.41
N LEU A 498 40.57 -18.46 -12.13
CA LEU A 498 41.07 -17.47 -11.19
C LEU A 498 42.23 -18.07 -10.41
N GLN A 499 43.35 -17.35 -10.36
CA GLN A 499 44.51 -17.70 -9.54
C GLN A 499 44.84 -16.53 -8.62
N LYS A 500 44.95 -16.82 -7.32
CA LYS A 500 45.24 -15.83 -6.28
C LYS A 500 46.49 -16.23 -5.49
N LYS A 501 47.17 -15.26 -4.90
CA LYS A 501 48.22 -15.47 -3.89
C LYS A 501 47.60 -15.86 -2.54
N ASP A 502 48.41 -16.41 -1.63
CA ASP A 502 47.95 -16.85 -0.31
C ASP A 502 47.31 -15.71 0.53
N SER A 503 47.81 -14.49 0.37
CA SER A 503 47.38 -13.31 1.15
C SER A 503 46.23 -12.49 0.53
N GLU A 504 45.72 -12.86 -0.64
CA GLU A 504 44.63 -12.14 -1.32
C GLU A 504 43.39 -13.03 -1.53
N GLY A 505 42.23 -12.38 -1.71
CA GLY A 505 40.98 -13.03 -2.13
C GLY A 505 40.81 -13.01 -3.65
N PHE A 506 39.80 -13.70 -4.17
CA PHE A 506 39.51 -13.68 -5.61
C PHE A 506 38.91 -12.34 -6.11
N GLY A 507 38.61 -11.39 -5.22
CA GLY A 507 38.16 -10.03 -5.57
C GLY A 507 36.72 -9.94 -6.05
N PHE A 508 35.81 -10.74 -5.47
CA PHE A 508 34.37 -10.66 -5.70
C PHE A 508 33.57 -11.04 -4.46
N VAL A 509 32.35 -10.51 -4.34
CA VAL A 509 31.37 -10.87 -3.31
C VAL A 509 30.26 -11.70 -3.95
N LEU A 510 30.03 -12.90 -3.41
CA LEU A 510 28.96 -13.79 -3.85
C LEU A 510 27.69 -13.54 -3.04
N ARG A 511 26.53 -13.45 -3.71
CA ARG A 511 25.21 -13.45 -3.09
C ARG A 511 24.33 -14.54 -3.69
N GLY A 512 23.34 -14.98 -2.92
CA GLY A 512 22.32 -15.89 -3.41
C GLY A 512 21.55 -16.60 -2.30
N ALA A 513 20.76 -17.61 -2.69
CA ALA A 513 19.82 -18.28 -1.79
C ALA A 513 20.51 -19.04 -0.64
N LYS A 514 20.12 -18.77 0.62
CA LYS A 514 20.71 -19.35 1.84
C LYS A 514 20.06 -20.68 2.29
N ALA A 515 19.63 -21.53 1.36
CA ALA A 515 19.01 -22.81 1.67
C ALA A 515 20.05 -23.84 2.21
N GLN A 516 19.65 -24.65 3.19
CA GLN A 516 20.49 -25.71 3.79
C GLN A 516 20.44 -27.02 3.00
N THR A 517 19.40 -27.23 2.19
CA THR A 517 19.23 -28.33 1.24
C THR A 517 19.23 -27.78 -0.20
N PRO A 518 19.70 -28.55 -1.22
CA PRO A 518 19.60 -28.15 -2.61
C PRO A 518 18.14 -27.83 -2.99
N ILE A 519 17.89 -26.70 -3.65
CA ILE A 519 16.53 -26.30 -4.03
C ILE A 519 16.20 -27.00 -5.35
N GLU A 520 15.80 -28.27 -5.28
CA GLU A 520 15.46 -29.07 -6.47
C GLU A 520 14.34 -28.43 -7.31
N GLU A 521 13.46 -27.67 -6.66
CA GLU A 521 12.32 -26.95 -7.24
C GLU A 521 12.69 -25.69 -8.04
N PHE A 522 13.95 -25.24 -8.01
CA PHE A 522 14.39 -24.10 -8.82
C PHE A 522 14.39 -24.46 -10.31
N THR A 523 13.70 -23.65 -11.12
CA THR A 523 13.70 -23.77 -12.60
C THR A 523 14.39 -22.53 -13.17
N PRO A 524 15.61 -22.66 -13.73
CA PRO A 524 16.32 -21.54 -14.36
C PRO A 524 15.49 -20.88 -15.45
N THR A 525 15.55 -19.54 -15.53
CA THR A 525 14.94 -18.76 -16.61
C THR A 525 16.02 -17.93 -17.33
N PRO A 526 15.78 -17.46 -18.57
CA PRO A 526 16.70 -16.55 -19.26
C PRO A 526 17.05 -15.29 -18.45
N ALA A 527 16.10 -14.78 -17.66
CA ALA A 527 16.30 -13.61 -16.80
C ALA A 527 16.99 -13.95 -15.46
N PHE A 528 16.84 -15.19 -14.98
CA PHE A 528 17.37 -15.65 -13.70
C PHE A 528 17.93 -17.09 -13.84
N PRO A 529 19.16 -17.24 -14.34
CA PRO A 529 19.70 -18.54 -14.75
C PRO A 529 20.30 -19.37 -13.60
N ALA A 530 20.60 -18.78 -12.43
CA ALA A 530 21.13 -19.52 -11.27
C ALA A 530 20.79 -18.86 -9.93
N LEU A 531 20.89 -19.63 -8.84
CA LEU A 531 20.60 -19.15 -7.48
C LEU A 531 21.67 -18.24 -6.87
N GLN A 532 22.88 -18.23 -7.43
CA GLN A 532 24.01 -17.43 -6.95
C GLN A 532 24.51 -16.49 -8.06
N TYR A 533 24.90 -15.28 -7.67
CA TYR A 533 25.44 -14.26 -8.56
C TYR A 533 26.51 -13.40 -7.86
N LEU A 534 27.31 -12.69 -8.65
CA LEU A 534 28.33 -11.77 -8.15
C LEU A 534 27.69 -10.41 -7.79
N GLU A 535 27.58 -10.12 -6.49
CA GLU A 535 27.04 -8.84 -5.98
C GLU A 535 27.99 -7.68 -6.26
N SER A 536 29.29 -7.91 -6.10
CA SER A 536 30.33 -6.95 -6.45
C SER A 536 31.57 -7.69 -6.95
N VAL A 537 32.34 -7.00 -7.78
CA VAL A 537 33.66 -7.46 -8.26
C VAL A 537 34.61 -6.28 -8.10
N ASP A 538 35.69 -6.47 -7.36
CA ASP A 538 36.65 -5.42 -7.04
C ASP A 538 37.41 -5.00 -8.31
N GLU A 539 37.35 -3.71 -8.64
CA GLU A 539 38.03 -3.18 -9.82
C GLU A 539 39.56 -3.41 -9.71
N GLY A 540 40.13 -4.05 -10.73
CA GLY A 540 41.55 -4.45 -10.73
C GLY A 540 41.87 -5.76 -9.98
N GLY A 541 40.91 -6.34 -9.27
CA GLY A 541 41.04 -7.62 -8.57
C GLY A 541 41.21 -8.84 -9.50
N VAL A 542 41.46 -10.02 -8.92
CA VAL A 542 41.68 -11.29 -9.68
C VAL A 542 40.49 -11.61 -10.60
N ALA A 543 39.27 -11.57 -10.07
CA ALA A 543 38.04 -11.79 -10.83
C ALA A 543 37.79 -10.73 -11.92
N TRP A 544 38.05 -9.46 -11.63
CA TRP A 544 37.91 -8.38 -12.60
C TRP A 544 38.84 -8.54 -13.80
N ARG A 545 40.11 -8.88 -13.54
CA ARG A 545 41.14 -9.14 -14.57
C ARG A 545 40.83 -10.38 -15.40
N ALA A 546 40.19 -11.38 -14.81
CA ALA A 546 39.65 -12.54 -15.53
C ALA A 546 38.38 -12.21 -16.34
N GLY A 547 37.85 -10.99 -16.21
CA GLY A 547 36.72 -10.51 -16.99
C GLY A 547 35.35 -10.86 -16.40
N LEU A 548 35.28 -11.18 -15.11
CA LEU A 548 34.01 -11.28 -14.37
C LEU A 548 33.50 -9.88 -14.02
N ARG A 549 32.18 -9.73 -13.96
CA ARG A 549 31.51 -8.45 -13.67
C ARG A 549 30.39 -8.64 -12.65
N MET A 550 30.00 -7.52 -12.03
CA MET A 550 28.83 -7.45 -11.16
C MET A 550 27.58 -7.90 -11.93
N GLY A 551 26.77 -8.76 -11.31
CA GLY A 551 25.55 -9.32 -11.90
C GLY A 551 25.74 -10.63 -12.66
N ASP A 552 26.98 -11.11 -12.81
CA ASP A 552 27.23 -12.42 -13.43
C ASP A 552 26.68 -13.55 -12.54
N PHE A 553 25.88 -14.44 -13.12
CA PHE A 553 25.32 -15.61 -12.45
C PHE A 553 26.31 -16.77 -12.46
N LEU A 554 26.45 -17.47 -11.34
CA LEU A 554 27.39 -18.57 -11.20
C LEU A 554 26.73 -19.90 -11.60
N ILE A 555 27.26 -20.53 -12.65
CA ILE A 555 26.73 -21.78 -13.22
C ILE A 555 27.52 -22.99 -12.74
N GLU A 556 28.87 -22.89 -12.75
CA GLU A 556 29.75 -23.97 -12.30
C GLU A 556 30.91 -23.44 -11.45
N VAL A 557 31.33 -24.26 -10.48
CA VAL A 557 32.55 -24.05 -9.67
C VAL A 557 33.38 -25.33 -9.71
N ASN A 558 34.63 -25.24 -10.18
CA ASN A 558 35.55 -26.37 -10.34
C ASN A 558 34.94 -27.59 -11.06
N GLY A 559 34.13 -27.33 -12.10
CA GLY A 559 33.45 -28.35 -12.90
C GLY A 559 32.18 -28.93 -12.27
N GLN A 560 31.74 -28.43 -11.11
CA GLN A 560 30.47 -28.84 -10.49
C GLN A 560 29.37 -27.80 -10.75
N ASN A 561 28.20 -28.26 -11.19
CA ASN A 561 27.04 -27.40 -11.43
C ASN A 561 26.49 -26.84 -10.10
N VAL A 562 26.45 -25.51 -9.99
CA VAL A 562 25.99 -24.80 -8.80
C VAL A 562 24.69 -24.02 -9.02
N VAL A 563 24.03 -24.20 -10.16
CA VAL A 563 22.80 -23.48 -10.54
C VAL A 563 21.71 -23.56 -9.47
N LYS A 564 21.56 -24.74 -8.85
CA LYS A 564 20.56 -25.05 -7.80
C LYS A 564 21.14 -25.16 -6.39
N VAL A 565 22.44 -24.87 -6.23
CA VAL A 565 23.17 -25.14 -4.98
C VAL A 565 23.03 -23.96 -4.02
N GLY A 566 22.82 -24.27 -2.75
CA GLY A 566 22.66 -23.27 -1.69
C GLY A 566 23.95 -22.51 -1.38
N HIS A 567 23.82 -21.26 -0.94
CA HIS A 567 24.93 -20.32 -0.77
C HIS A 567 26.09 -20.87 0.07
N ARG A 568 25.79 -21.52 1.20
CA ARG A 568 26.82 -22.10 2.10
C ARG A 568 27.65 -23.19 1.42
N GLN A 569 27.02 -24.02 0.59
CA GLN A 569 27.71 -25.10 -0.12
C GLN A 569 28.63 -24.54 -1.21
N VAL A 570 28.13 -23.56 -1.99
CA VAL A 570 28.94 -22.89 -3.02
C VAL A 570 30.16 -22.19 -2.42
N VAL A 571 29.99 -21.48 -1.30
CA VAL A 571 31.11 -20.84 -0.58
C VAL A 571 32.14 -21.86 -0.11
N ASN A 572 31.69 -23.02 0.40
CA ASN A 572 32.61 -24.08 0.83
C ASN A 572 33.39 -24.67 -0.35
N MET A 573 32.75 -24.88 -1.50
CA MET A 573 33.41 -25.38 -2.72
C MET A 573 34.48 -24.40 -3.22
N ILE A 574 34.19 -23.09 -3.18
CA ILE A 574 35.16 -22.05 -3.54
C ILE A 574 36.36 -22.06 -2.58
N ARG A 575 36.11 -22.20 -1.28
CA ARG A 575 37.17 -22.24 -0.26
C ARG A 575 38.04 -23.50 -0.35
N GLN A 576 37.46 -24.65 -0.72
CA GLN A 576 38.20 -25.91 -0.92
C GLN A 576 39.15 -25.86 -2.13
N GLY A 577 38.89 -25.00 -3.13
CA GLY A 577 39.78 -24.80 -4.28
C GLY A 577 41.13 -24.13 -3.92
N GLY A 578 41.29 -23.61 -2.70
CA GLY A 578 42.52 -22.97 -2.27
C GLY A 578 42.84 -21.72 -3.09
N ASN A 579 43.98 -21.74 -3.79
CA ASN A 579 44.47 -20.61 -4.58
C ASN A 579 44.04 -20.63 -6.06
N SER A 580 43.36 -21.68 -6.49
CA SER A 580 42.90 -21.86 -7.87
C SER A 580 41.40 -22.12 -7.90
N LEU A 581 40.67 -21.34 -8.70
CA LEU A 581 39.22 -21.46 -8.81
C LEU A 581 38.80 -21.35 -10.27
N MET A 582 38.23 -22.43 -10.81
CA MET A 582 37.59 -22.40 -12.11
C MET A 582 36.10 -22.09 -11.94
N VAL A 583 35.60 -21.06 -12.60
CA VAL A 583 34.18 -20.71 -12.56
C VAL A 583 33.60 -20.55 -13.96
N LYS A 584 32.37 -21.03 -14.14
CA LYS A 584 31.54 -20.77 -15.32
C LYS A 584 30.43 -19.81 -14.90
N VAL A 585 30.33 -18.67 -15.57
CA VAL A 585 29.34 -17.64 -15.29
C VAL A 585 28.54 -17.28 -16.53
N VAL A 586 27.34 -16.74 -16.29
CA VAL A 586 26.46 -16.23 -17.33
C VAL A 586 26.09 -14.79 -17.03
N MET A 587 26.29 -13.92 -18.02
CA MET A 587 25.84 -12.54 -18.03
C MET A 587 24.50 -12.46 -18.76
N VAL A 588 23.51 -11.82 -18.14
CA VAL A 588 22.19 -11.59 -18.73
C VAL A 588 22.05 -10.10 -19.04
N THR A 589 21.84 -9.76 -20.31
CA THR A 589 21.62 -8.37 -20.79
C THR A 589 20.41 -8.33 -21.71
N ARG A 590 19.74 -7.18 -21.86
CA ARG A 590 18.63 -7.02 -22.83
C ARG A 590 19.13 -6.41 -24.13
N ASN A 591 18.52 -6.80 -25.26
CA ASN A 591 18.88 -6.29 -26.58
C ASN A 591 18.48 -4.80 -26.73
N PRO A 592 19.42 -3.86 -26.98
CA PRO A 592 19.12 -2.43 -27.05
C PRO A 592 18.41 -2.00 -28.35
N ASP A 593 18.44 -2.80 -29.41
CA ASP A 593 17.98 -2.39 -30.76
C ASP A 593 16.44 -2.31 -30.91
N MET A 594 15.67 -2.59 -29.84
CA MET A 594 14.21 -2.39 -29.81
C MET A 594 13.79 -1.08 -29.11
N GLU A 595 14.71 -0.28 -28.56
CA GLU A 595 14.41 1.03 -27.96
C GLU A 595 14.47 2.21 -28.96
N GLU A 596 14.89 1.98 -30.21
CA GLU A 596 15.26 3.05 -31.16
C GLU A 596 14.07 3.71 -31.91
N GLY A 597 12.83 3.41 -31.53
CA GLY A 597 11.62 4.04 -32.11
C GLY A 597 11.26 5.42 -31.53
N SER A 598 11.82 5.81 -30.39
CA SER A 598 11.37 7.01 -29.70
C SER A 598 12.39 7.59 -28.74
N ARG A 599 13.42 8.27 -29.27
CA ARG A 599 14.01 9.52 -28.73
C ARG A 599 15.30 9.87 -29.50
N LYS A 600 15.22 10.88 -30.39
CA LYS A 600 16.41 11.59 -30.86
C LYS A 600 16.63 12.84 -30.00
N LYS A 601 17.88 12.98 -29.52
CA LYS A 601 18.56 14.12 -28.87
C LYS A 601 18.50 14.20 -27.33
N SER A 602 19.45 13.51 -26.69
CA SER A 602 20.61 14.13 -26.03
C SER A 602 21.60 13.05 -25.59
N ASN A 603 22.78 13.02 -26.21
CA ASN A 603 23.84 12.06 -25.93
C ASN A 603 24.56 12.35 -24.61
N GLY A 604 24.95 11.26 -23.94
CA GLY A 604 26.09 11.20 -23.04
C GLY A 604 25.74 10.79 -21.61
N LEU A 605 25.61 9.49 -21.35
CA LEU A 605 26.16 8.82 -20.17
C LEU A 605 26.00 7.29 -20.34
N SER A 606 27.06 6.55 -19.97
CA SER A 606 27.16 5.09 -20.02
C SER A 606 26.04 4.39 -19.23
N THR A 607 25.43 3.39 -19.85
CA THR A 607 24.40 2.52 -19.28
C THR A 607 24.99 1.62 -18.17
N ALA A 608 24.49 1.77 -16.95
CA ALA A 608 24.78 0.84 -15.84
C ALA A 608 23.88 -0.42 -15.96
N PRO A 609 24.40 -1.65 -15.80
CA PRO A 609 23.59 -2.86 -15.86
C PRO A 609 22.72 -3.05 -14.59
N TRP A 610 21.58 -3.72 -14.77
CA TRP A 610 20.47 -4.00 -13.83
C TRP A 610 20.81 -4.78 -12.53
N GLY A 611 22.06 -4.82 -12.08
CA GLY A 611 22.46 -5.53 -10.86
C GLY A 611 21.87 -4.96 -9.55
N ALA A 612 21.36 -3.73 -9.56
CA ALA A 612 20.78 -3.09 -8.37
C ALA A 612 19.33 -3.51 -8.07
N CYS A 613 18.61 -4.15 -9.00
CA CYS A 613 17.20 -4.51 -8.81
C CYS A 613 16.97 -5.95 -8.31
N VAL A 614 18.00 -6.80 -8.23
CA VAL A 614 17.85 -8.22 -7.87
C VAL A 614 17.86 -8.46 -6.34
N GLY A 615 18.24 -7.46 -5.54
CA GLY A 615 18.15 -7.53 -4.08
C GLY A 615 16.71 -7.56 -3.51
N LEU A 616 15.70 -7.28 -4.35
CA LEU A 616 14.30 -7.08 -3.96
C LEU A 616 13.37 -8.30 -4.16
N LEU A 617 13.87 -9.43 -4.67
CA LEU A 617 13.01 -10.55 -5.11
C LEU A 617 13.32 -11.93 -4.51
N LEU A 618 14.16 -12.00 -3.46
CA LEU A 618 14.45 -13.25 -2.73
C LEU A 618 14.34 -13.12 -1.20
N TRP A 619 13.52 -12.19 -0.71
CA TRP A 619 13.17 -12.11 0.72
C TRP A 619 11.66 -12.16 0.90
#